data_AF-A0A7J3XT28-F1
#
_entry.id   AF-A0A7J3XT28-F1
#
_cell.length_a   1.000
_cell.length_b   1.000
_cell.length_c   1.000
_cell.angle_alpha   90.00
_cell.angle_beta   90.00
_cell.angle_gamma   90.00
#
_symmetry.space_group_name_H-M   'P 1'
#
loop_
_entity.id
_entity.type
_entity.pdbx_description
1 polymer ?
#
loop_
_entity_poly.entity_id
_entity_poly.type
_entity_poly.pdbx_seq_one_letter_code
_entity_poly.pdbx_strand_id
1 'polypeptide(L)'
;MEKAVIVGVFQKGDDFRLREVEELAKNCGYLIVDKVIQNRSNPHAGYLIGPGKLEELKDRLKKYEVRTVLFANELKPGQYFRLQKELGLDVNILDRVLLILDIFDKRAFTSEAKLQIELARLKYTLPWARELVRLKGFGSEKMGFGSLGGYPYKVYISFARKRIKAIEEKLEKLKKRQEEIVVRRKEVDLPIVALTGYTQSGKTTLFNLLTKESKVTGLGPFTTLETCARRIDAYGKSFIIVDSLGFIDEMPQLVLDAFHATLVELKLADVIILLVDASEAPSNMERKLRTSLSIIYEVAGDDKHLIVAVNKIDLVGDSRLENSVKLVKKLAGHYDIVPISAKKSINVGFLLKKIVEKLEKS
;
A
#
# COMPACT_ATOMS: atom_id res chain seq x y z
N MET A 1 18.90 6.38 5.57
CA MET A 1 17.54 6.07 6.04
C MET A 1 17.17 7.11 7.08
N GLU A 2 15.99 7.70 6.96
CA GLU A 2 15.51 8.72 7.89
C GLU A 2 14.99 8.05 9.16
N LYS A 3 15.40 8.52 10.34
CA LYS A 3 14.94 7.94 11.60
C LYS A 3 13.49 8.36 11.85
N ALA A 4 12.68 7.44 12.37
CA ALA A 4 11.28 7.71 12.70
C ALA A 4 10.86 7.04 14.02
N VAL A 5 9.90 7.65 14.71
CA VAL A 5 9.18 7.05 15.85
C VAL A 5 7.77 6.70 15.41
N ILE A 6 7.32 5.48 15.68
CA ILE A 6 5.93 5.07 15.41
C ILE A 6 5.06 5.40 16.62
N VAL A 7 3.89 5.97 16.36
CA VAL A 7 2.85 6.23 17.37
C VAL A 7 1.60 5.48 16.97
N GLY A 8 0.99 4.75 17.89
CA GLY A 8 -0.21 3.97 17.58
C GLY A 8 -1.16 3.85 18.76
N VAL A 9 -2.45 3.93 18.46
CA VAL A 9 -3.54 3.59 19.37
C VAL A 9 -4.23 2.35 18.88
N PHE A 10 -4.22 1.32 19.70
CA PHE A 10 -4.71 0.00 19.34
C PHE A 10 -5.73 -0.51 20.35
N GLN A 11 -6.66 -1.33 19.89
CA GLN A 11 -7.46 -2.15 20.78
C GLN A 11 -6.65 -3.40 21.16
N LYS A 12 -7.00 -4.07 22.27
CA LYS A 12 -6.31 -5.32 22.65
C LYS A 12 -6.43 -6.34 21.51
N GLY A 13 -5.29 -6.89 21.05
CA GLY A 13 -5.22 -7.90 19.99
C GLY A 13 -4.91 -7.36 18.59
N ASP A 14 -4.65 -6.06 18.44
CA ASP A 14 -4.46 -5.40 17.14
C ASP A 14 -2.98 -5.30 16.69
N ASP A 15 -2.16 -6.26 17.14
CA ASP A 15 -0.71 -6.31 16.87
C ASP A 15 -0.38 -6.37 15.37
N PHE A 16 -1.34 -6.79 14.55
CA PHE A 16 -1.22 -6.86 13.09
C PHE A 16 -1.00 -5.48 12.47
N ARG A 17 -1.79 -4.46 12.86
CA ARG A 17 -1.71 -3.11 12.30
C ARG A 17 -0.36 -2.45 12.59
N LEU A 18 0.18 -2.67 13.79
CA LEU A 18 1.51 -2.16 14.16
C LEU A 18 2.60 -2.78 13.28
N ARG A 19 2.59 -4.11 13.12
CA ARG A 19 3.55 -4.82 12.26
C ARG A 19 3.42 -4.39 10.79
N GLU A 20 2.19 -4.16 10.31
CA GLU A 20 1.95 -3.65 8.97
C GLU A 20 2.62 -2.29 8.78
N VAL A 21 2.34 -1.31 9.65
CA VAL A 21 2.91 0.04 9.54
C VAL A 21 4.43 0.02 9.65
N GLU A 22 5.01 -0.85 10.46
CA GLU A 22 6.47 -1.04 10.52
C GLU A 22 7.06 -1.52 9.19
N GLU A 23 6.41 -2.46 8.52
CA GLU A 23 6.84 -2.98 7.22
C GLU A 23 6.70 -1.91 6.14
N LEU A 24 5.57 -1.19 6.14
CA LEU A 24 5.32 -0.05 5.26
C LEU A 24 6.38 1.05 5.43
N ALA A 25 6.69 1.41 6.68
CA ALA A 25 7.71 2.42 6.99
C ALA A 25 9.11 2.00 6.53
N LYS A 26 9.49 0.73 6.77
CA LYS A 26 10.76 0.18 6.28
C LYS A 26 10.86 0.23 4.77
N ASN A 27 9.78 -0.12 4.06
CA ASN A 27 9.71 -0.02 2.60
C ASN A 27 9.81 1.43 2.09
N CYS A 28 9.37 2.40 2.90
CA CYS A 28 9.60 3.82 2.66
C CYS A 28 11.01 4.31 3.06
N GLY A 29 11.92 3.44 3.50
CA GLY A 29 13.28 3.82 3.87
C GLY A 29 13.39 4.53 5.22
N TYR A 30 12.34 4.43 6.06
CA TYR A 30 12.38 4.88 7.44
C TYR A 30 13.06 3.83 8.33
N LEU A 31 13.94 4.29 9.21
CA LEU A 31 14.51 3.49 10.29
C LEU A 31 13.71 3.74 11.56
N ILE A 32 12.91 2.77 11.98
CA ILE A 32 12.11 2.86 13.21
C ILE A 32 13.02 2.71 14.42
N VAL A 33 13.22 3.78 15.18
CA VAL A 33 14.14 3.79 16.34
C VAL A 33 13.43 3.55 17.67
N ASP A 34 12.15 3.91 17.77
CA ASP A 34 11.32 3.64 18.96
C ASP A 34 9.83 3.67 18.61
N LYS A 35 8.99 3.25 19.56
CA LYS A 35 7.53 3.13 19.40
C LYS A 35 6.81 3.65 20.65
N VAL A 36 5.79 4.49 20.44
CA VAL A 36 4.90 4.99 21.49
C VAL A 36 3.51 4.40 21.28
N ILE A 37 3.19 3.38 22.06
CA ILE A 37 1.95 2.62 21.91
C ILE A 37 1.01 2.89 23.08
N GLN A 38 -0.28 3.09 22.77
CA GLN A 38 -1.32 3.21 23.78
C GLN A 38 -2.50 2.29 23.47
N ASN A 39 -2.81 1.39 24.40
CA ASN A 39 -3.99 0.54 24.29
C ASN A 39 -5.21 1.29 24.83
N ARG A 40 -6.17 1.61 23.95
CA ARG A 40 -7.40 2.33 24.31
C ARG A 40 -8.52 2.02 23.31
N SER A 41 -9.74 1.88 23.81
CA SER A 41 -10.93 1.66 22.97
C SER A 41 -11.27 2.89 22.11
N ASN A 42 -11.25 4.08 22.71
CA ASN A 42 -11.55 5.35 22.04
C ASN A 42 -10.31 6.26 22.00
N PRO A 43 -9.81 6.64 20.81
CA PRO A 43 -8.70 7.57 20.68
C PRO A 43 -9.00 8.94 21.29
N HIS A 44 -7.97 9.62 21.79
CA HIS A 44 -8.10 10.97 22.33
C HIS A 44 -8.50 11.96 21.24
N ALA A 45 -9.58 12.71 21.46
CA ALA A 45 -10.13 13.63 20.46
C ALA A 45 -9.12 14.70 19.99
N GLY A 46 -8.18 15.09 20.85
CA GLY A 46 -7.22 16.14 20.55
C GLY A 46 -5.88 15.71 19.96
N TYR A 47 -5.37 14.53 20.29
CA TYR A 47 -4.00 14.14 19.94
C TYR A 47 -3.89 12.71 19.42
N LEU A 48 -5.02 12.00 19.27
CA LEU A 48 -5.11 10.54 19.13
C LEU A 48 -4.65 9.79 20.39
N ILE A 49 -3.47 10.11 20.91
CA ILE A 49 -2.91 9.63 22.19
C ILE A 49 -3.28 10.54 23.37
N GLY A 50 -3.16 10.02 24.60
CA GLY A 50 -3.34 10.80 25.83
C GLY A 50 -2.17 11.75 26.10
N PRO A 51 -2.36 12.77 26.95
CA PRO A 51 -1.33 13.78 27.25
C PRO A 51 -0.03 13.17 27.81
N GLY A 52 -0.11 12.19 28.71
CA GLY A 52 1.09 11.52 29.22
C GLY A 52 1.91 10.80 28.14
N LYS A 53 1.23 10.22 27.13
CA LYS A 53 1.90 9.59 25.99
C LYS A 53 2.45 10.62 25.00
N LEU A 54 1.85 11.81 24.93
CA LEU A 54 2.38 12.92 24.15
C LEU A 54 3.69 13.46 24.76
N GLU A 55 3.76 13.58 26.09
CA GLU A 55 5.01 13.94 26.76
C GLU A 55 6.08 12.85 26.58
N GLU A 56 5.71 11.57 26.71
CA GLU A 56 6.63 10.47 26.37
C GLU A 56 7.14 10.60 24.94
N LEU A 57 6.27 10.86 23.95
CA LEU A 57 6.68 11.08 22.56
C LEU A 57 7.69 12.23 22.42
N LYS A 58 7.45 13.38 23.07
CA LYS A 58 8.39 14.52 23.06
C LYS A 58 9.76 14.12 23.59
N ASP A 59 9.80 13.35 24.68
CA ASP A 59 11.05 12.85 25.27
C ASP A 59 11.78 11.89 24.32
N ARG A 60 11.05 11.00 23.62
CA ARG A 60 11.64 10.10 22.61
C ARG A 60 12.25 10.88 21.44
N LEU A 61 11.54 11.88 20.92
CA LEU A 61 12.04 12.69 19.80
C LEU A 61 13.34 13.41 20.15
N LYS A 62 13.43 13.96 21.37
CA LYS A 62 14.66 14.57 21.89
C LYS A 62 15.76 13.54 22.09
N LYS A 63 15.47 12.43 22.78
CA LYS A 63 16.44 11.39 23.12
C LYS A 63 17.12 10.77 21.90
N TYR A 64 16.36 10.51 20.83
CA TYR A 64 16.88 9.85 19.63
C TYR A 64 17.21 10.82 18.49
N GLU A 65 17.02 12.12 18.72
CA GLU A 65 17.20 13.19 17.72
C GLU A 65 16.42 12.91 16.43
N VAL A 66 15.13 12.63 16.59
CA VAL A 66 14.23 12.26 15.50
C VAL A 66 13.27 13.39 15.20
N ARG A 67 13.10 13.70 13.91
CA ARG A 67 12.16 14.71 13.41
C ARG A 67 10.95 14.14 12.69
N THR A 68 10.83 12.81 12.60
CA THR A 68 9.74 12.17 11.87
C THR A 68 8.92 11.26 12.76
N VAL A 69 7.62 11.51 12.78
CA VAL A 69 6.63 10.77 13.58
C VAL A 69 5.64 10.11 12.64
N LEU A 70 5.54 8.79 12.73
CA LEU A 70 4.63 7.99 11.93
C LEU A 70 3.46 7.52 12.79
N PHE A 71 2.27 8.04 12.52
CA PHE A 71 1.05 7.59 13.17
C PHE A 71 0.48 6.38 12.44
N ALA A 72 0.34 5.27 13.17
CA ALA A 72 -0.22 4.03 12.65
C ALA A 72 -1.74 4.11 12.39
N ASN A 73 -2.42 5.13 12.91
CA ASN A 73 -3.83 5.40 12.68
C ASN A 73 -3.99 6.67 11.81
N GLU A 74 -5.16 6.84 11.21
CA GLU A 74 -5.55 8.07 10.53
C GLU A 74 -5.68 9.23 11.53
N LEU A 75 -5.15 10.41 11.19
CA LEU A 75 -5.28 11.60 12.00
C LEU A 75 -6.42 12.49 11.49
N LYS A 76 -7.29 12.92 12.40
CA LYS A 76 -8.25 13.98 12.09
C LYS A 76 -7.52 15.31 11.90
N PRO A 77 -8.05 16.23 11.07
CA PRO A 77 -7.54 17.60 10.92
C PRO A 77 -7.12 18.27 12.23
N GLY A 78 -8.03 18.33 13.20
CA GLY A 78 -7.77 18.97 14.49
C GLY A 78 -6.71 18.27 15.34
N GLN A 79 -6.55 16.94 15.20
CA GLN A 79 -5.49 16.19 15.87
C GLN A 79 -4.13 16.54 15.28
N TYR A 80 -4.01 16.53 13.96
CA TYR A 80 -2.78 16.89 13.26
C TYR A 80 -2.26 18.26 13.71
N PHE A 81 -3.10 19.30 13.72
CA PHE A 81 -2.66 20.65 14.10
C PHE A 81 -2.26 20.78 15.55
N ARG A 82 -2.99 20.13 16.46
CA ARG A 82 -2.66 20.15 17.88
C ARG A 82 -1.33 19.44 18.12
N LEU A 83 -1.11 18.29 17.47
CA LEU A 83 0.17 17.59 17.50
C LEU A 83 1.29 18.47 16.91
N GLN A 84 1.09 19.09 15.75
CA GLN A 84 2.09 19.97 15.14
C GLN A 84 2.46 21.15 16.04
N LYS A 85 1.48 21.75 16.73
CA LYS A 85 1.71 22.84 17.69
C LYS A 85 2.57 22.38 18.88
N GLU A 86 2.31 21.18 19.38
CA GLU A 86 3.00 20.63 20.56
C GLU A 86 4.38 20.05 20.24
N LEU A 87 4.57 19.48 19.04
CA LEU A 87 5.80 18.81 18.63
C LEU A 87 6.79 19.76 17.93
N GLY A 88 6.32 20.86 17.34
CA GLY A 88 7.15 21.80 16.58
C GLY A 88 6.87 21.73 15.07
N LEU A 89 7.14 22.83 14.36
CA LEU A 89 6.90 22.94 12.91
C LEU A 89 7.94 22.19 12.06
N ASP A 90 9.09 21.88 12.64
CA ASP A 90 10.19 21.13 12.03
C ASP A 90 10.00 19.60 12.14
N VAL A 91 9.00 19.15 12.91
CA VAL A 91 8.63 17.74 13.01
C VAL A 91 7.70 17.36 11.86
N ASN A 92 8.14 16.41 11.05
CA ASN A 92 7.34 15.79 10.00
C ASN A 92 6.38 14.76 10.60
N ILE A 93 5.08 15.06 10.57
CA ILE A 93 4.03 14.17 11.05
C ILE A 93 3.38 13.52 9.84
N LEU A 94 3.51 12.20 9.73
CA LEU A 94 2.83 11.41 8.72
C LEU A 94 1.86 10.45 9.41
N ASP A 95 0.64 10.39 8.92
CA ASP A 95 -0.29 9.35 9.34
C ASP A 95 -0.27 8.16 8.38
N ARG A 96 -1.08 7.16 8.69
CA ARG A 96 -1.18 5.94 7.89
C ARG A 96 -1.50 6.23 6.43
N VAL A 97 -2.39 7.18 6.15
CA VAL A 97 -2.84 7.48 4.77
C VAL A 97 -1.72 8.13 3.97
N LEU A 98 -1.03 9.11 4.55
CA LEU A 98 0.12 9.75 3.91
C LEU A 98 1.28 8.77 3.71
N LEU A 99 1.55 7.91 4.68
CA LEU A 99 2.57 6.87 4.54
C LEU A 99 2.27 5.93 3.37
N ILE A 100 1.01 5.52 3.20
CA ILE A 100 0.58 4.68 2.08
C ILE A 100 0.80 5.41 0.75
N LEU A 101 0.41 6.69 0.66
CA LEU A 101 0.63 7.50 -0.55
C LEU A 101 2.11 7.70 -0.87
N ASP A 102 3.00 7.76 0.13
CA ASP A 102 4.45 7.81 -0.09
C ASP A 102 4.99 6.49 -0.68
N ILE A 103 4.46 5.33 -0.26
CA ILE A 103 4.81 4.04 -0.85
C ILE A 103 4.37 3.99 -2.30
N PHE A 104 3.14 4.46 -2.57
CA PHE A 104 2.60 4.51 -3.93
C PHE A 104 3.45 5.42 -4.80
N ASP A 105 3.90 6.56 -4.28
CA ASP A 105 4.75 7.48 -5.03
C ASP A 105 6.08 6.83 -5.43
N LYS A 106 6.69 6.04 -4.53
CA LYS A 106 7.91 5.28 -4.84
C LYS A 106 7.69 4.18 -5.89
N ARG A 107 6.47 3.69 -6.03
CA ARG A 107 6.08 2.62 -6.97
C ARG A 107 5.41 3.14 -8.24
N ALA A 108 5.09 4.42 -8.32
CA ALA A 108 4.45 5.03 -9.47
C ALA A 108 5.46 5.31 -10.58
N PHE A 109 5.35 4.59 -11.69
CA PHE A 109 6.20 4.79 -12.88
C PHE A 109 5.51 5.56 -13.99
N THR A 110 4.17 5.58 -14.00
CA THR A 110 3.40 6.28 -15.03
C THR A 110 3.05 7.69 -14.57
N SER A 111 2.99 8.62 -15.52
CA SER A 111 2.49 9.98 -15.26
C SER A 111 1.07 9.97 -14.70
N GLU A 112 0.25 9.00 -15.12
CA GLU A 112 -1.10 8.79 -14.59
C GLU A 112 -1.08 8.42 -13.10
N ALA A 113 -0.26 7.43 -12.70
CA ALA A 113 -0.12 7.04 -11.30
C ALA A 113 0.35 8.22 -10.43
N LYS A 114 1.35 8.96 -10.90
CA LYS A 114 1.85 10.17 -10.21
C LYS A 114 0.76 11.22 -10.02
N LEU A 115 -0.04 11.46 -11.05
CA LEU A 115 -1.16 12.40 -10.99
C LEU A 115 -2.27 11.93 -10.02
N GLN A 116 -2.62 10.64 -10.03
CA GLN A 116 -3.62 10.08 -9.10
C GLN A 116 -3.16 10.16 -7.64
N ILE A 117 -1.87 9.90 -7.37
CA ILE A 117 -1.28 10.02 -6.03
C ILE A 117 -1.29 11.48 -5.57
N GLU A 118 -0.91 12.42 -6.44
CA GLU A 118 -0.98 13.85 -6.14
C GLU A 118 -2.42 14.28 -5.85
N LEU A 119 -3.38 13.84 -6.67
CA LEU A 119 -4.80 14.11 -6.49
C LEU A 119 -5.32 13.61 -5.14
N ALA A 120 -5.01 12.35 -4.80
CA ALA A 120 -5.38 11.74 -3.53
C ALA A 120 -4.77 12.51 -2.34
N ARG A 121 -3.48 12.87 -2.41
CA ARG A 121 -2.81 13.66 -1.37
C ARG A 121 -3.47 15.03 -1.18
N LEU A 122 -3.77 15.74 -2.27
CA LEU A 122 -4.43 17.05 -2.21
C LEU A 122 -5.84 16.92 -1.63
N LYS A 123 -6.64 15.96 -2.08
CA LYS A 123 -7.98 15.71 -1.54
C LYS A 123 -7.95 15.34 -0.06
N TYR A 124 -6.92 14.62 0.40
CA TYR A 124 -6.79 14.18 1.79
C TYR A 124 -6.39 15.32 2.73
N THR A 125 -5.47 16.18 2.27
CA THR A 125 -4.91 17.29 3.06
C THR A 125 -5.74 18.57 2.97
N LEU A 126 -6.57 18.74 1.94
CA LEU A 126 -7.43 19.92 1.77
C LEU A 126 -8.39 20.18 2.95
N PRO A 127 -9.05 19.17 3.56
CA PRO A 127 -9.84 19.36 4.77
C PRO A 127 -9.03 19.87 5.96
N TRP A 128 -7.77 19.44 6.10
CA TRP A 128 -6.90 19.86 7.21
C TRP A 128 -6.76 21.36 7.18
N ALA A 129 -6.42 21.82 5.99
CA ALA A 129 -6.26 23.19 5.69
C ALA A 129 -7.49 24.00 6.23
N ARG A 130 -8.73 23.59 5.89
CA ARG A 130 -9.96 24.36 6.25
C ARG A 130 -10.14 24.48 7.75
N GLU A 131 -9.82 23.42 8.49
CA GLU A 131 -9.93 23.39 9.94
C GLU A 131 -8.96 24.37 10.61
N LEU A 132 -7.78 24.60 10.03
CA LEU A 132 -6.83 25.59 10.55
C LEU A 132 -7.35 27.04 10.46
N VAL A 133 -8.10 27.39 9.40
CA VAL A 133 -8.78 28.71 9.29
C VAL A 133 -9.77 28.90 10.41
N ARG A 134 -10.55 27.85 10.67
CA ARG A 134 -11.60 27.84 11.68
C ARG A 134 -11.00 27.99 13.07
N LEU A 135 -9.97 27.21 13.39
CA LEU A 135 -9.29 27.22 14.70
C LEU A 135 -8.53 28.52 14.96
N LYS A 136 -8.01 29.20 13.93
CA LYS A 136 -7.36 30.52 14.08
C LYS A 136 -8.34 31.70 14.09
N GLY A 137 -9.66 31.45 14.06
CA GLY A 137 -10.67 32.50 14.23
C GLY A 137 -10.85 33.45 13.04
N PHE A 138 -10.43 33.08 11.83
CA PHE A 138 -10.58 33.91 10.63
C PHE A 138 -12.03 34.05 10.11
N GLY A 139 -13.01 33.54 10.86
CA GLY A 139 -14.45 33.66 10.58
C GLY A 139 -15.21 34.57 11.55
N SER A 140 -14.55 35.16 12.54
CA SER A 140 -15.19 36.11 13.47
C SER A 140 -15.02 37.54 12.94
N GLU A 141 -16.13 38.25 12.76
CA GLU A 141 -16.29 39.58 12.17
C GLU A 141 -15.57 40.76 12.89
N LYS A 142 -14.47 40.51 13.60
CA LYS A 142 -13.69 41.55 14.29
C LYS A 142 -12.20 41.29 14.17
N MET A 143 -11.63 41.46 12.98
CA MET A 143 -10.22 41.82 12.83
C MET A 143 -9.99 42.35 11.42
N GLY A 144 -9.47 43.57 11.31
CA GLY A 144 -9.33 44.32 10.06
C GLY A 144 -8.59 43.58 8.94
N PHE A 145 -8.89 44.00 7.71
CA PHE A 145 -8.10 43.76 6.50
C PHE A 145 -6.60 44.02 6.77
N GLY A 146 -5.82 42.99 7.14
CA GLY A 146 -4.39 43.18 7.42
C GLY A 146 -3.67 42.15 8.28
N SER A 147 -4.35 41.18 8.92
CA SER A 147 -3.64 40.14 9.67
C SER A 147 -2.97 39.13 8.72
N LEU A 148 -1.64 39.23 8.58
CA LEU A 148 -0.75 38.42 7.73
C LEU A 148 -0.90 36.89 7.84
N GLY A 149 -1.64 36.37 8.83
CA GLY A 149 -1.81 34.94 9.06
C GLY A 149 -2.89 34.24 8.23
N GLY A 150 -3.88 34.97 7.70
CA GLY A 150 -5.03 34.38 6.98
C GLY A 150 -4.85 34.28 5.46
N TYR A 151 -3.98 35.13 4.91
CA TYR A 151 -3.74 35.29 3.48
C TYR A 151 -3.01 34.10 2.84
N PRO A 152 -1.90 33.57 3.41
CA PRO A 152 -1.16 32.44 2.80
C PRO A 152 -2.02 31.18 2.67
N TYR A 153 -2.96 31.03 3.59
CA TYR A 153 -3.76 29.85 3.73
C TYR A 153 -4.95 29.83 2.73
N LYS A 154 -5.67 30.95 2.57
CA LYS A 154 -6.72 31.07 1.54
C LYS A 154 -6.12 30.90 0.14
N VAL A 155 -4.90 31.39 -0.04
CA VAL A 155 -4.09 31.16 -1.24
C VAL A 155 -3.80 29.67 -1.44
N TYR A 156 -3.41 28.93 -0.39
CA TYR A 156 -3.22 27.48 -0.46
C TYR A 156 -4.51 26.72 -0.85
N ILE A 157 -5.69 27.01 -0.26
CA ILE A 157 -6.96 26.39 -0.69
C ILE A 157 -7.20 26.64 -2.16
N SER A 158 -7.08 27.90 -2.59
CA SER A 158 -7.35 28.29 -3.97
C SER A 158 -6.41 27.57 -4.93
N PHE A 159 -5.12 27.52 -4.59
CA PHE A 159 -4.11 26.78 -5.32
C PHE A 159 -4.44 25.28 -5.38
N ALA A 160 -4.71 24.64 -4.24
CA ALA A 160 -5.03 23.22 -4.16
C ALA A 160 -6.27 22.86 -5.00
N ARG A 161 -7.33 23.67 -4.94
CA ARG A 161 -8.54 23.48 -5.76
C ARG A 161 -8.26 23.62 -7.26
N LYS A 162 -7.50 24.65 -7.66
CA LYS A 162 -7.09 24.83 -9.06
C LYS A 162 -6.24 23.65 -9.54
N ARG A 163 -5.33 23.18 -8.70
CA ARG A 163 -4.46 22.03 -9.00
C ARG A 163 -5.25 20.73 -9.11
N ILE A 164 -6.19 20.47 -8.20
CA ILE A 164 -7.13 19.33 -8.27
C ILE A 164 -7.85 19.34 -9.61
N LYS A 165 -8.50 20.45 -9.97
CA LYS A 165 -9.24 20.57 -11.24
C LYS A 165 -8.34 20.30 -12.46
N ALA A 166 -7.15 20.89 -12.47
CA ALA A 166 -6.19 20.69 -13.55
C ALA A 166 -5.69 19.25 -13.66
N ILE A 167 -5.54 18.53 -12.53
CA ILE A 167 -5.17 17.11 -12.53
C ILE A 167 -6.33 16.25 -13.05
N GLU A 168 -7.55 16.50 -12.59
CA GLU A 168 -8.75 15.77 -13.02
C GLU A 168 -8.95 15.90 -14.55
N GLU A 169 -8.83 17.12 -15.09
CA GLU A 169 -8.88 17.36 -16.55
C GLU A 169 -7.77 16.63 -17.33
N LYS A 170 -6.57 16.51 -16.75
CA LYS A 170 -5.47 15.75 -17.36
C LYS A 170 -5.73 14.25 -17.34
N LEU A 171 -6.24 13.72 -16.23
CA LEU A 171 -6.58 12.30 -16.10
C LEU A 171 -7.68 11.89 -17.09
N GLU A 172 -8.69 12.73 -17.30
CA GLU A 172 -9.72 12.51 -18.32
C GLU A 172 -9.14 12.39 -19.74
N LYS A 173 -8.13 13.21 -20.06
CA LYS A 173 -7.43 13.16 -21.34
C LYS A 173 -6.56 11.90 -21.48
N LEU A 174 -5.92 11.47 -20.38
CA LEU A 174 -5.07 10.28 -20.37
C LEU A 174 -5.86 8.97 -20.50
N LYS A 175 -7.09 8.90 -19.98
CA LYS A 175 -7.98 7.74 -20.18
C LYS A 175 -8.20 7.38 -21.66
N LYS A 176 -8.10 8.36 -22.57
CA LYS A 176 -8.26 8.16 -24.03
C LYS A 176 -7.02 7.59 -24.72
N ARG A 177 -5.88 7.49 -24.04
CA ARG A 177 -4.57 7.12 -24.63
C ARG A 177 -4.04 5.77 -24.16
N GLN A 178 -4.82 5.05 -23.35
CA GLN A 178 -4.37 3.85 -22.63
C GLN A 178 -4.32 2.57 -23.50
N GLU A 179 -4.84 2.64 -24.73
CA GLU A 179 -4.80 1.53 -25.70
C GLU A 179 -3.41 1.33 -26.32
N GLU A 180 -2.56 2.37 -26.36
CA GLU A 180 -1.24 2.31 -27.00
C GLU A 180 -0.18 1.51 -26.20
N ILE A 181 -0.31 1.43 -24.87
CA ILE A 181 0.66 0.73 -23.99
C ILE A 181 0.61 -0.79 -24.19
N VAL A 182 -0.59 -1.34 -24.45
CA VAL A 182 -0.78 -2.77 -24.70
C VAL A 182 -0.12 -3.19 -26.02
N VAL A 183 -0.08 -2.29 -27.01
CA VAL A 183 0.49 -2.57 -28.34
C VAL A 183 2.02 -2.72 -28.28
N ARG A 184 2.73 -1.92 -27.48
CA ARG A 184 4.19 -2.04 -27.30
C ARG A 184 4.62 -3.27 -26.48
N ARG A 185 3.70 -3.89 -25.72
CA ARG A 185 3.99 -5.11 -24.94
C ARG A 185 4.39 -6.30 -25.82
N LYS A 186 3.93 -6.32 -27.07
CA LYS A 186 4.27 -7.37 -28.05
C LYS A 186 5.76 -7.43 -28.41
N GLU A 187 6.59 -6.48 -27.95
CA GLU A 187 8.03 -6.43 -28.23
C GLU A 187 8.91 -7.06 -27.12
N VAL A 188 8.32 -7.61 -26.04
CA VAL A 188 9.07 -8.30 -24.97
C VAL A 188 8.91 -9.82 -25.12
N ASP A 189 10.03 -10.53 -25.35
CA ASP A 189 10.07 -11.98 -25.66
C ASP A 189 9.69 -12.93 -24.50
N LEU A 190 9.63 -12.44 -23.26
CA LEU A 190 9.40 -13.28 -22.07
C LEU A 190 8.05 -12.97 -21.39
N PRO A 191 7.24 -14.01 -21.06
CA PRO A 191 6.02 -13.82 -20.29
C PRO A 191 6.26 -13.24 -18.89
N ILE A 192 5.24 -12.55 -18.36
CA ILE A 192 5.29 -11.87 -17.06
C ILE A 192 4.35 -12.55 -16.07
N VAL A 193 4.88 -12.86 -14.89
CA VAL A 193 4.15 -13.43 -13.75
C VAL A 193 4.15 -12.43 -12.60
N ALA A 194 3.00 -11.90 -12.21
CA ALA A 194 2.89 -10.92 -11.14
C ALA A 194 2.43 -11.57 -9.83
N LEU A 195 3.18 -11.35 -8.75
CA LEU A 195 2.78 -11.73 -7.38
C LEU A 195 1.95 -10.62 -6.77
N THR A 196 0.77 -10.96 -6.25
CA THR A 196 -0.12 -10.01 -5.56
C THR A 196 -0.77 -10.62 -4.32
N GLY A 197 -1.49 -9.80 -3.55
CA GLY A 197 -2.07 -10.18 -2.26
C GLY A 197 -1.76 -9.18 -1.15
N TYR A 198 -2.38 -9.37 0.02
CA TYR A 198 -2.25 -8.43 1.14
C TYR A 198 -0.83 -8.30 1.68
N THR A 199 -0.52 -7.18 2.33
CA THR A 199 0.65 -7.01 3.20
C THR A 199 0.77 -8.23 4.12
N GLN A 200 2.01 -8.69 4.32
CA GLN A 200 2.30 -9.89 5.13
C GLN A 200 1.78 -11.23 4.61
N SER A 201 1.11 -11.31 3.45
CA SER A 201 0.69 -12.63 2.88
C SER A 201 1.88 -13.51 2.45
N GLY A 202 3.09 -12.96 2.44
CA GLY A 202 4.34 -13.66 2.12
C GLY A 202 4.81 -13.51 0.67
N LYS A 203 4.34 -12.47 -0.05
CA LYS A 203 4.75 -12.17 -1.44
C LYS A 203 6.27 -12.05 -1.57
N THR A 204 6.88 -11.16 -0.80
CA THR A 204 8.34 -10.95 -0.84
C THR A 204 9.11 -12.21 -0.40
N THR A 205 8.57 -13.00 0.52
CA THR A 205 9.16 -14.31 0.90
C THR A 205 9.15 -15.28 -0.28
N LEU A 206 8.02 -15.40 -0.99
CA LEU A 206 7.90 -16.25 -2.17
C LEU A 206 8.78 -15.72 -3.31
N PHE A 207 8.75 -14.42 -3.57
CA PHE A 207 9.60 -13.76 -4.56
C PHE A 207 11.07 -14.08 -4.30
N ASN A 208 11.55 -13.85 -3.08
CA ASN A 208 12.94 -14.14 -2.72
C ASN A 208 13.26 -15.62 -2.86
N LEU A 209 12.37 -16.53 -2.45
CA LEU A 209 12.58 -17.96 -2.62
C LEU A 209 12.75 -18.35 -4.09
N LEU A 210 11.87 -17.84 -4.95
CA LEU A 210 11.86 -18.13 -6.38
C LEU A 210 13.02 -17.49 -7.14
N THR A 211 13.66 -16.47 -6.57
CA THR A 211 14.68 -15.63 -7.24
C THR A 211 16.10 -15.83 -6.73
N LYS A 212 16.32 -16.75 -5.77
CA LYS A 212 17.61 -17.01 -5.08
C LYS A 212 18.82 -17.29 -5.98
N GLU A 213 18.63 -17.57 -7.27
CA GLU A 213 19.69 -17.82 -8.26
C GLU A 213 19.54 -17.01 -9.56
N SER A 214 18.72 -15.95 -9.57
CA SER A 214 18.36 -15.21 -10.79
C SER A 214 19.32 -14.07 -11.16
N LYS A 215 19.60 -13.90 -12.47
CA LYS A 215 20.30 -12.73 -13.00
C LYS A 215 19.38 -11.51 -13.03
N VAL A 216 19.90 -10.34 -12.65
CA VAL A 216 19.22 -9.06 -12.86
C VAL A 216 19.25 -8.75 -14.36
N THR A 217 18.09 -8.61 -14.99
CA THR A 217 17.97 -8.22 -16.40
C THR A 217 17.12 -6.97 -16.51
N GLY A 218 17.70 -5.88 -17.00
CA GLY A 218 16.95 -4.68 -17.38
C GLY A 218 16.31 -4.91 -18.75
N LEU A 219 14.98 -4.97 -18.80
CA LEU A 219 14.24 -5.09 -20.07
C LEU A 219 13.05 -4.12 -20.07
N GLY A 220 13.02 -3.21 -21.06
CA GLY A 220 11.86 -2.37 -21.39
C GLY A 220 11.41 -1.37 -20.31
N PRO A 221 10.13 -0.95 -20.27
CA PRO A 221 9.58 -0.02 -19.27
C PRO A 221 9.65 -0.54 -17.81
N PHE A 222 10.19 -1.74 -17.62
CA PHE A 222 10.52 -2.35 -16.32
C PHE A 222 12.01 -2.26 -15.98
N THR A 223 12.84 -1.62 -16.81
CA THR A 223 14.25 -1.32 -16.50
C THR A 223 14.41 -0.50 -15.24
N THR A 224 13.37 0.23 -14.81
CA THR A 224 13.32 0.95 -13.53
C THR A 224 12.77 0.12 -12.36
N LEU A 225 12.38 -1.14 -12.56
CA LEU A 225 11.94 -2.10 -11.52
C LEU A 225 13.10 -2.93 -10.95
N GLU A 226 14.33 -2.42 -10.95
CA GLU A 226 15.55 -3.21 -10.67
C GLU A 226 15.52 -4.00 -9.34
N THR A 227 14.68 -3.63 -8.38
CA THR A 227 14.52 -4.33 -7.10
C THR A 227 13.38 -5.37 -7.05
N CYS A 228 12.46 -5.39 -8.01
CA CYS A 228 11.20 -6.15 -7.89
C CYS A 228 10.86 -7.03 -9.10
N ALA A 229 11.67 -7.04 -10.16
CA ALA A 229 11.52 -7.96 -11.28
C ALA A 229 12.76 -8.87 -11.39
N ARG A 230 12.56 -10.17 -11.63
CA ARG A 230 13.64 -11.15 -11.78
C ARG A 230 13.28 -12.17 -12.85
N ARG A 231 14.27 -12.59 -13.64
CA ARG A 231 14.10 -13.70 -14.58
C ARG A 231 14.16 -15.03 -13.84
N ILE A 232 13.22 -15.93 -14.13
CA ILE A 232 13.19 -17.30 -13.65
C ILE A 232 13.22 -18.24 -14.86
N ASP A 233 14.04 -19.28 -14.76
CA ASP A 233 14.07 -20.39 -15.69
C ASP A 233 13.59 -21.64 -14.93
N ALA A 234 12.41 -22.18 -15.28
CA ALA A 234 11.82 -23.33 -14.60
C ALA A 234 11.08 -24.24 -15.61
N TYR A 235 11.23 -25.56 -15.44
CA TYR A 235 10.59 -26.57 -16.31
C TYR A 235 10.78 -26.31 -17.82
N GLY A 236 11.95 -25.79 -18.23
CA GLY A 236 12.25 -25.51 -19.64
C GLY A 236 11.64 -24.21 -20.19
N LYS A 237 10.95 -23.41 -19.37
CA LYS A 237 10.37 -22.12 -19.75
C LYS A 237 11.04 -20.97 -18.97
N SER A 238 11.35 -19.89 -19.67
CA SER A 238 11.83 -18.64 -19.07
C SER A 238 10.69 -17.64 -18.94
N PHE A 239 10.59 -16.97 -17.79
CA PHE A 239 9.62 -15.90 -17.55
C PHE A 239 10.16 -14.85 -16.58
N ILE A 240 9.53 -13.68 -16.53
CA ILE A 240 9.84 -12.64 -15.55
C ILE A 240 8.84 -12.73 -14.41
N ILE A 241 9.32 -12.85 -13.17
CA ILE A 241 8.48 -12.68 -11.97
C ILE A 241 8.59 -11.26 -11.45
N VAL A 242 7.47 -10.68 -11.04
CA VAL A 242 7.40 -9.32 -10.48
C VAL A 242 6.69 -9.33 -9.12
N ASP A 243 7.29 -8.72 -8.10
CA ASP A 243 6.64 -8.46 -6.80
C ASP A 243 5.82 -7.16 -6.89
N SER A 244 4.49 -7.29 -7.00
CA SER A 244 3.59 -6.13 -7.08
C SER A 244 3.45 -5.44 -5.73
N LEU A 245 2.91 -4.23 -5.75
CA LEU A 245 2.47 -3.59 -4.51
C LEU A 245 1.41 -4.47 -3.83
N GLY A 246 1.56 -4.68 -2.52
CA GLY A 246 0.62 -5.48 -1.75
C GLY A 246 -0.62 -4.72 -1.31
N PHE A 247 -1.79 -5.38 -1.31
CA PHE A 247 -3.01 -4.79 -0.77
C PHE A 247 -2.82 -4.43 0.70
N ILE A 248 -3.27 -3.24 1.10
CA ILE A 248 -3.24 -2.79 2.48
C ILE A 248 -4.65 -2.87 3.03
N ASP A 249 -4.79 -3.33 4.27
CA ASP A 249 -6.12 -3.51 4.87
C ASP A 249 -6.80 -2.16 5.14
N GLU A 250 -8.12 -2.11 5.03
CA GLU A 250 -8.91 -0.90 5.37
C GLU A 250 -8.34 0.39 4.74
N MET A 251 -7.99 0.31 3.45
CA MET A 251 -7.49 1.46 2.71
C MET A 251 -8.63 2.48 2.48
N PRO A 252 -8.41 3.79 2.75
CA PRO A 252 -9.43 4.79 2.47
C PRO A 252 -9.81 4.81 0.98
N GLN A 253 -11.10 4.96 0.70
CA GLN A 253 -11.63 5.06 -0.68
C GLN A 253 -10.89 6.12 -1.51
N LEU A 254 -10.48 7.21 -0.87
CA LEU A 254 -9.79 8.31 -1.52
C LEU A 254 -8.45 7.92 -2.18
N VAL A 255 -7.79 6.88 -1.67
CA VAL A 255 -6.47 6.45 -2.19
C VAL A 255 -6.58 5.22 -3.09
N LEU A 256 -7.78 4.66 -3.30
CA LEU A 256 -7.97 3.49 -4.17
C LEU A 256 -7.65 3.78 -5.63
N ASP A 257 -8.07 4.92 -6.17
CA ASP A 257 -7.74 5.28 -7.56
C ASP A 257 -6.23 5.40 -7.78
N ALA A 258 -5.53 6.00 -6.80
CA ALA A 258 -4.07 6.08 -6.79
C ALA A 258 -3.44 4.69 -6.70
N PHE A 259 -4.00 3.81 -5.87
CA PHE A 259 -3.54 2.44 -5.75
C PHE A 259 -3.72 1.65 -7.06
N HIS A 260 -4.90 1.70 -7.68
CA HIS A 260 -5.18 1.01 -8.95
C HIS A 260 -4.24 1.47 -10.05
N ALA A 261 -3.98 2.77 -10.14
CA ALA A 261 -3.05 3.33 -11.11
C ALA A 261 -1.59 2.87 -10.90
N THR A 262 -1.23 2.41 -9.69
CA THR A 262 0.09 1.85 -9.38
C THR A 262 0.23 0.36 -9.68
N LEU A 263 -0.87 -0.37 -9.93
CA LEU A 263 -0.87 -1.82 -10.17
C LEU A 263 -0.69 -2.18 -11.67
N VAL A 264 0.15 -1.43 -12.37
CA VAL A 264 0.38 -1.62 -13.81
C VAL A 264 0.94 -3.02 -14.10
N GLU A 265 1.69 -3.60 -13.16
CA GLU A 265 2.24 -4.95 -13.29
C GLU A 265 1.14 -6.02 -13.43
N LEU A 266 -0.03 -5.82 -12.80
CA LEU A 266 -1.15 -6.78 -12.92
C LEU A 266 -1.79 -6.74 -14.31
N LYS A 267 -1.97 -5.53 -14.86
CA LYS A 267 -2.50 -5.35 -16.22
C LYS A 267 -1.57 -5.97 -17.28
N LEU A 268 -0.26 -5.85 -17.05
CA LEU A 268 0.78 -6.37 -17.92
C LEU A 268 1.22 -7.80 -17.60
N ALA A 269 0.55 -8.50 -16.68
CA ALA A 269 0.87 -9.90 -16.38
C ALA A 269 0.17 -10.85 -17.36
N ASP A 270 0.82 -11.96 -17.69
CA ASP A 270 0.20 -13.11 -18.37
C ASP A 270 -0.44 -14.04 -17.33
N VAL A 271 0.24 -14.20 -16.19
CA VAL A 271 -0.25 -14.95 -15.03
C VAL A 271 -0.17 -14.09 -13.78
N ILE A 272 -1.26 -14.07 -13.00
CA ILE A 272 -1.31 -13.42 -11.69
C ILE A 272 -1.32 -14.50 -10.62
N ILE A 273 -0.51 -14.33 -9.58
CA ILE A 273 -0.51 -15.20 -8.41
C ILE A 273 -1.01 -14.40 -7.22
N LEU A 274 -2.22 -14.72 -6.74
CA LEU A 274 -2.80 -14.10 -5.55
C LEU A 274 -2.44 -14.93 -4.31
N LEU A 275 -1.60 -14.36 -3.43
CA LEU A 275 -1.25 -14.98 -2.15
C LEU A 275 -2.29 -14.66 -1.08
N VAL A 276 -2.81 -15.71 -0.45
CA VAL A 276 -3.79 -15.67 0.65
C VAL A 276 -3.17 -16.31 1.89
N ASP A 277 -3.22 -15.65 3.04
CA ASP A 277 -2.62 -16.16 4.28
C ASP A 277 -3.53 -17.15 5.01
N ALA A 278 -3.14 -18.43 5.06
CA ALA A 278 -3.87 -19.51 5.72
C ALA A 278 -4.07 -19.30 7.24
N SER A 279 -3.15 -18.57 7.88
CA SER A 279 -3.13 -18.39 9.34
C SER A 279 -4.14 -17.37 9.84
N GLU A 280 -4.70 -16.54 8.96
CA GLU A 280 -5.71 -15.55 9.32
C GLU A 280 -7.06 -16.18 9.67
N ALA A 281 -7.83 -15.52 10.55
CA ALA A 281 -9.22 -15.85 10.86
C ALA A 281 -10.06 -16.02 9.57
N PRO A 282 -10.99 -16.99 9.48
CA PRO A 282 -11.68 -17.29 8.23
C PRO A 282 -12.47 -16.10 7.69
N SER A 283 -13.06 -15.30 8.58
CA SER A 283 -13.77 -14.06 8.23
C SER A 283 -12.85 -13.02 7.58
N ASN A 284 -11.63 -12.86 8.11
CA ASN A 284 -10.64 -11.92 7.58
C ASN A 284 -10.11 -12.40 6.24
N MET A 285 -9.81 -13.69 6.13
CA MET A 285 -9.40 -14.33 4.88
C MET A 285 -10.47 -14.16 3.80
N GLU A 286 -11.75 -14.40 4.11
CA GLU A 286 -12.87 -14.21 3.18
C GLU A 286 -12.96 -12.76 2.70
N ARG A 287 -12.95 -11.80 3.64
CA ARG A 287 -13.00 -10.36 3.33
C ARG A 287 -11.87 -9.98 2.38
N LYS A 288 -10.62 -10.33 2.75
CA LYS A 288 -9.42 -10.02 1.97
C LYS A 288 -9.46 -10.66 0.60
N LEU A 289 -9.82 -11.94 0.50
CA LEU A 289 -9.91 -12.63 -0.79
C LEU A 289 -10.93 -11.96 -1.71
N ARG A 290 -12.13 -11.63 -1.22
CA ARG A 290 -13.15 -10.92 -2.01
C ARG A 290 -12.65 -9.57 -2.52
N THR A 291 -12.04 -8.78 -1.63
CA THR A 291 -11.49 -7.47 -2.01
C THR A 291 -10.35 -7.61 -3.03
N SER A 292 -9.44 -8.57 -2.83
CA SER A 292 -8.36 -8.85 -3.78
C SER A 292 -8.89 -9.23 -5.17
N LEU A 293 -9.90 -10.11 -5.24
CA LEU A 293 -10.50 -10.50 -6.51
C LEU A 293 -11.18 -9.32 -7.22
N SER A 294 -11.91 -8.48 -6.49
CA SER A 294 -12.52 -7.25 -7.04
C SER A 294 -11.47 -6.33 -7.65
N ILE A 295 -10.38 -6.06 -6.91
CA ILE A 295 -9.32 -5.15 -7.39
C ILE A 295 -8.59 -5.75 -8.61
N ILE A 296 -8.29 -7.06 -8.59
CA ILE A 296 -7.67 -7.73 -9.73
C ILE A 296 -8.56 -7.63 -10.96
N TYR A 297 -9.86 -7.87 -10.81
CA TYR A 297 -10.84 -7.74 -11.89
C TYR A 297 -10.90 -6.31 -12.44
N GLU A 298 -10.96 -5.30 -11.56
CA GLU A 298 -11.01 -3.88 -11.95
C GLU A 298 -9.74 -3.42 -12.69
N VAL A 299 -8.57 -3.93 -12.31
CA VAL A 299 -7.27 -3.49 -12.87
C VAL A 299 -6.88 -4.30 -14.11
N ALA A 300 -7.08 -5.62 -14.09
CA ALA A 300 -6.53 -6.55 -15.07
C ALA A 300 -7.58 -7.19 -15.99
N GLY A 301 -8.87 -7.10 -15.64
CA GLY A 301 -9.98 -7.71 -16.38
C GLY A 301 -10.15 -9.21 -16.12
N ASP A 302 -11.12 -9.82 -16.80
CA ASP A 302 -11.53 -11.23 -16.60
C ASP A 302 -10.62 -12.25 -17.30
N ASP A 303 -9.89 -11.84 -18.35
CA ASP A 303 -9.14 -12.75 -19.23
C ASP A 303 -7.77 -13.20 -18.69
N LYS A 304 -7.41 -12.84 -17.45
CA LYS A 304 -6.10 -13.19 -16.89
C LYS A 304 -6.09 -14.55 -16.23
N HIS A 305 -5.03 -15.32 -16.46
CA HIS A 305 -4.81 -16.56 -15.73
C HIS A 305 -4.43 -16.25 -14.28
N LEU A 306 -5.37 -16.47 -13.36
CA LEU A 306 -5.14 -16.33 -11.93
C LEU A 306 -4.86 -17.68 -11.28
N ILE A 307 -3.85 -17.71 -10.40
CA ILE A 307 -3.56 -18.82 -9.48
C ILE A 307 -3.67 -18.29 -8.06
N VAL A 308 -4.48 -18.93 -7.22
CA VAL A 308 -4.61 -18.57 -5.81
C VAL A 308 -3.67 -19.43 -4.97
N ALA A 309 -2.61 -18.82 -4.45
CA ALA A 309 -1.63 -19.48 -3.59
C ALA A 309 -2.02 -19.30 -2.11
N VAL A 310 -2.53 -20.36 -1.47
CA VAL A 310 -2.86 -20.36 -0.04
C VAL A 310 -1.58 -20.57 0.75
N ASN A 311 -0.95 -19.49 1.19
CA ASN A 311 0.37 -19.48 1.80
C ASN A 311 0.34 -19.63 3.33
N LYS A 312 1.51 -19.89 3.93
CA LYS A 312 1.71 -20.10 5.38
C LYS A 312 1.01 -21.33 5.93
N ILE A 313 0.86 -22.39 5.12
CA ILE A 313 0.28 -23.65 5.57
C ILE A 313 1.09 -24.30 6.71
N ASP A 314 2.36 -23.92 6.88
CA ASP A 314 3.21 -24.36 7.98
C ASP A 314 2.78 -23.84 9.36
N LEU A 315 1.89 -22.85 9.41
CA LEU A 315 1.39 -22.25 10.65
C LEU A 315 0.02 -22.78 11.08
N VAL A 316 -0.59 -23.68 10.30
CA VAL A 316 -1.95 -24.16 10.54
C VAL A 316 -2.01 -25.69 10.50
N GLY A 317 -2.86 -26.29 11.34
CA GLY A 317 -3.13 -27.73 11.27
C GLY A 317 -4.06 -28.11 10.11
N ASP A 318 -4.14 -29.40 9.81
CA ASP A 318 -4.85 -29.93 8.63
C ASP A 318 -6.31 -29.49 8.55
N SER A 319 -7.05 -29.56 9.66
CA SER A 319 -8.45 -29.13 9.71
C SER A 319 -8.63 -27.65 9.34
N ARG A 320 -7.69 -26.79 9.76
CA ARG A 320 -7.73 -25.37 9.39
C ARG A 320 -7.39 -25.17 7.92
N LEU A 321 -6.37 -25.86 7.42
CA LEU A 321 -5.98 -25.81 6.01
C LEU A 321 -7.12 -26.24 5.09
N GLU A 322 -7.80 -27.36 5.41
CA GLU A 322 -8.97 -27.82 4.64
C GLU A 322 -10.07 -26.76 4.58
N ASN A 323 -10.37 -26.13 5.72
CA ASN A 323 -11.38 -25.08 5.77
C ASN A 323 -10.97 -23.84 4.96
N SER A 324 -9.70 -23.44 5.01
CA SER A 324 -9.17 -22.35 4.20
C SER A 324 -9.28 -22.68 2.70
N VAL A 325 -8.88 -23.88 2.27
CA VAL A 325 -8.99 -24.30 0.87
C VAL A 325 -10.46 -24.40 0.42
N LYS A 326 -11.37 -24.90 1.25
CA LYS A 326 -12.82 -24.90 0.98
C LYS A 326 -13.37 -23.49 0.79
N LEU A 327 -12.96 -22.56 1.64
CA LEU A 327 -13.34 -21.14 1.52
C LEU A 327 -12.85 -20.53 0.20
N VAL A 328 -11.58 -20.76 -0.15
CA VAL A 328 -11.03 -20.28 -1.43
C VAL A 328 -11.78 -20.91 -2.61
N LYS A 329 -12.04 -22.23 -2.58
CA LYS A 329 -12.82 -22.93 -3.62
C LYS A 329 -14.22 -22.35 -3.79
N LYS A 330 -14.87 -21.93 -2.70
CA LYS A 330 -16.20 -21.31 -2.77
C LYS A 330 -16.19 -19.96 -3.51
N LEU A 331 -15.10 -19.20 -3.39
CA LEU A 331 -15.00 -17.83 -3.90
C LEU A 331 -14.25 -17.71 -5.24
N ALA A 332 -13.35 -18.66 -5.50
CA ALA A 332 -12.38 -18.65 -6.58
C ALA A 332 -12.23 -20.04 -7.23
N GLY A 333 -13.27 -20.87 -7.16
CA GLY A 333 -13.23 -22.28 -7.57
C GLY A 333 -12.98 -22.54 -9.05
N HIS A 334 -13.12 -21.52 -9.89
CA HIS A 334 -12.77 -21.54 -11.31
C HIS A 334 -11.27 -21.31 -11.57
N TYR A 335 -10.50 -20.90 -10.56
CA TYR A 335 -9.06 -20.72 -10.64
C TYR A 335 -8.30 -21.90 -10.03
N ASP A 336 -7.02 -22.03 -10.40
CA ASP A 336 -6.13 -23.00 -9.77
C ASP A 336 -5.81 -22.56 -8.34
N ILE A 337 -5.96 -23.48 -7.38
CA ILE A 337 -5.73 -23.21 -5.96
C ILE A 337 -4.58 -24.09 -5.49
N VAL A 338 -3.52 -23.47 -4.99
CA VAL A 338 -2.29 -24.16 -4.58
C VAL A 338 -1.94 -23.82 -3.13
N PRO A 339 -2.07 -24.76 -2.18
CA PRO A 339 -1.61 -24.57 -0.82
C PRO A 339 -0.08 -24.68 -0.75
N ILE A 340 0.60 -23.65 -0.22
CA ILE A 340 2.06 -23.56 -0.14
C ILE A 340 2.56 -23.07 1.23
N SER A 341 3.83 -23.35 1.53
CA SER A 341 4.60 -22.56 2.49
C SER A 341 5.82 -21.98 1.80
N ALA A 342 5.80 -20.68 1.52
CA ALA A 342 6.97 -19.98 0.99
C ALA A 342 8.16 -20.01 1.98
N LYS A 343 7.90 -20.05 3.29
CA LYS A 343 8.96 -20.07 4.31
C LYS A 343 9.65 -21.44 4.41
N LYS A 344 8.88 -22.52 4.29
CA LYS A 344 9.36 -23.91 4.39
C LYS A 344 9.58 -24.57 3.03
N SER A 345 9.36 -23.85 1.93
CA SER A 345 9.41 -24.36 0.56
C SER A 345 8.47 -25.53 0.28
N ILE A 346 7.34 -25.63 0.99
CA ILE A 346 6.36 -26.71 0.80
C ILE A 346 5.49 -26.37 -0.41
N ASN A 347 5.31 -27.35 -1.32
CA ASN A 347 4.51 -27.27 -2.55
C ASN A 347 4.92 -26.16 -3.56
N VAL A 348 6.06 -25.51 -3.36
CA VAL A 348 6.51 -24.41 -4.25
C VAL A 348 6.87 -24.93 -5.65
N GLY A 349 7.43 -26.14 -5.77
CA GLY A 349 7.66 -26.77 -7.08
C GLY A 349 6.37 -27.06 -7.85
N PHE A 350 5.32 -27.50 -7.15
CA PHE A 350 4.00 -27.70 -7.77
C PHE A 350 3.38 -26.37 -8.22
N LEU A 351 3.53 -25.30 -7.44
CA LEU A 351 3.15 -23.95 -7.87
C LEU A 351 3.89 -23.52 -9.14
N LEU A 352 5.22 -23.71 -9.20
CA LEU A 352 6.02 -23.40 -10.39
C LEU A 352 5.55 -24.18 -11.62
N LYS A 353 5.23 -25.47 -11.47
CA LYS A 353 4.68 -26.28 -12.54
C LYS A 353 3.34 -25.71 -13.05
N LYS A 354 2.44 -25.31 -12.14
CA LYS A 354 1.17 -24.69 -12.49
C LYS A 354 1.31 -23.36 -13.21
N ILE A 355 2.30 -22.56 -12.84
CA ILE A 355 2.62 -21.30 -13.53
C ILE A 355 3.01 -21.60 -14.99
N VAL A 356 3.95 -22.54 -15.21
CA VAL A 356 4.41 -22.91 -16.55
C VAL A 356 3.27 -23.46 -17.40
N GLU A 357 2.43 -24.35 -16.83
CA GLU A 357 1.23 -24.89 -17.51
C GLU A 357 0.24 -23.79 -17.95
N LYS A 358 0.17 -22.66 -17.24
CA LYS A 358 -0.67 -21.50 -17.64
C LYS A 358 0.00 -20.67 -18.71
N LEU A 359 1.30 -20.41 -18.58
CA LEU A 359 2.08 -19.65 -19.57
C LEU A 359 2.16 -20.33 -20.93
N GLU A 360 1.95 -21.64 -21.02
CA GLU A 360 1.82 -22.37 -22.29
C GLU A 360 0.44 -22.22 -22.95
N LYS A 361 -0.58 -21.81 -22.19
CA LYS A 361 -1.96 -21.60 -22.66
C LYS A 361 -2.28 -20.13 -22.96
N SER A 362 -1.42 -19.23 -22.53
CA SER A 362 -1.43 -17.78 -22.81
C SER A 362 -0.76 -17.49 -24.15
#